data_AF-A0A9X2M7L9-F1
#
_entry.id   AF-A0A9X2M7L9-F1
#
_cell.length_a   1.000
_cell.length_b   1.000
_cell.length_c   1.000
_cell.angle_alpha   90.00
_cell.angle_beta   90.00
_cell.angle_gamma   90.00
#
_symmetry.space_group_name_H-M   'P 1'
#
loop_
_entity.id
_entity.type
_entity.pdbx_description
1 polymer ?
#
loop_
_entity_poly.entity_id
_entity_poly.type
_entity_poly.pdbx_seq_one_letter_code
_entity_poly.pdbx_strand_id
1 'polypeptide(L)'
;MNKLKFIEEIYLDDYNCFDYKNILFDGCNFYIVIYGNQNIVKYNYKFEEEECFEICREYIDICYDSEEKCFWAVAYKNGYRIFKLDMCFKEVESFKLILDECFQDKITSISYSCTDNTLVMSSTNCIGKIYKTCDNVNKRQCFNCFEICDVLSILPGYILTIRKHRRQKILIYDEYFKLINEFEFPNYYLIVNIAFEMRENNRKVRFFILVKNRNYKDSKYEVLVYEINLELYSCSCNHKLNNCCLKDDCEENCKHNAYNKIVQSIALVEASISHILNAEGEKIQKVLSDCNDIDKILCINNEVNKTIINITHLEQVIYEQLVTLKECECYECSDNSCCEHECECECECNCCKHHDYNCDEKHHNDNIRRYEDE
;
A
#
# COMPACT_ATOMS: atom_id res chain seq x y z
N MET A 1 -13.29 -25.37 13.30
CA MET A 1 -12.77 -24.07 13.78
C MET A 1 -11.36 -23.93 13.24
N ASN A 2 -11.12 -22.88 12.47
CA ASN A 2 -9.76 -22.57 12.00
C ASN A 2 -8.93 -22.14 13.21
N LYS A 3 -7.68 -22.60 13.30
CA LYS A 3 -6.78 -22.22 14.39
C LYS A 3 -5.89 -21.09 13.91
N LEU A 4 -5.77 -20.06 14.76
CA LEU A 4 -4.79 -19.01 14.60
C LEU A 4 -3.41 -19.58 14.96
N LYS A 5 -2.51 -19.70 13.99
CA LYS A 5 -1.18 -20.27 14.16
C LYS A 5 -0.16 -19.15 14.35
N PHE A 6 0.53 -19.11 15.48
CA PHE A 6 1.65 -18.18 15.67
C PHE A 6 2.80 -18.55 14.71
N ILE A 7 3.38 -17.54 14.06
CA ILE A 7 4.48 -17.70 13.11
C ILE A 7 5.77 -17.16 13.73
N GLU A 8 5.79 -15.86 14.04
CA GLU A 8 6.98 -15.17 14.53
C GLU A 8 6.61 -13.88 15.28
N GLU A 9 7.60 -13.31 15.94
CA GLU A 9 7.55 -12.05 16.66
C GLU A 9 8.62 -11.13 16.06
N ILE A 10 8.18 -9.95 15.61
CA ILE A 10 9.05 -8.93 15.03
C ILE A 10 9.21 -7.83 16.06
N TYR A 11 10.46 -7.62 16.47
CA TYR A 11 10.83 -6.53 17.37
C TYR A 11 10.96 -5.25 16.57
N LEU A 12 10.18 -4.24 16.96
CA LEU A 12 10.40 -2.88 16.49
C LEU A 12 11.61 -2.32 17.25
N ASP A 13 12.46 -1.57 16.57
CA ASP A 13 13.67 -1.02 17.18
C ASP A 13 13.34 -0.25 18.47
N ASP A 14 14.19 -0.47 19.49
CA ASP A 14 14.06 0.06 20.85
C ASP A 14 14.32 1.58 20.89
N TYR A 15 13.48 2.34 20.20
CA TYR A 15 13.30 3.74 20.50
C TYR A 15 12.45 3.83 21.77
N ASN A 16 13.12 3.69 22.91
CA ASN A 16 12.56 3.84 24.26
C ASN A 16 11.91 5.23 24.43
N CYS A 17 10.69 5.41 23.89
CA CYS A 17 9.73 6.51 24.10
C CYS A 17 8.66 6.59 22.98
N PHE A 18 8.73 5.80 21.92
CA PHE A 18 7.77 5.91 20.83
C PHE A 18 6.44 5.23 21.13
N ASP A 19 5.36 6.01 21.01
CA ASP A 19 3.99 5.53 21.15
C ASP A 19 3.49 5.11 19.76
N TYR A 20 3.68 3.83 19.45
CA TYR A 20 3.18 3.19 18.22
C TYR A 20 1.66 3.03 18.30
N LYS A 21 0.97 3.36 17.22
CA LYS A 21 -0.50 3.55 17.22
C LYS A 21 -1.24 2.78 16.16
N ASN A 22 -0.58 2.51 15.04
CA ASN A 22 -1.23 1.91 13.88
C ASN A 22 -0.23 1.08 13.10
N ILE A 23 -0.72 0.04 12.43
CA ILE A 23 0.00 -0.71 11.42
C ILE A 23 -0.92 -0.90 10.21
N LEU A 24 -0.43 -0.62 9.02
CA LEU A 24 -1.19 -0.82 7.78
C LEU A 24 -0.29 -1.39 6.68
N PHE A 25 -0.91 -2.00 5.69
CA PHE A 25 -0.25 -2.63 4.56
C PHE A 25 -0.86 -2.11 3.27
N ASP A 26 -0.03 -1.61 2.35
CA ASP A 26 -0.49 -1.07 1.06
C ASP A 26 -0.54 -2.11 -0.07
N GLY A 27 -0.19 -3.36 0.23
CA GLY A 27 0.01 -4.42 -0.76
C GLY A 27 1.48 -4.74 -1.04
N CYS A 28 2.40 -3.85 -0.69
CA CYS A 28 3.84 -4.01 -0.91
C CYS A 28 4.65 -3.80 0.38
N ASN A 29 4.29 -2.79 1.16
CA ASN A 29 5.04 -2.28 2.31
C ASN A 29 4.12 -2.15 3.52
N PHE A 30 4.72 -2.31 4.69
CA PHE A 30 4.09 -2.00 5.96
C PHE A 30 4.37 -0.55 6.34
N TYR A 31 3.40 0.09 6.97
CA TYR A 31 3.58 1.43 7.53
C TYR A 31 3.15 1.40 8.99
N ILE A 32 3.98 1.98 9.85
CA ILE A 32 3.70 2.06 11.28
C ILE A 32 3.67 3.52 11.69
N VAL A 33 2.58 3.91 12.37
CA VAL A 33 2.37 5.29 12.81
C VAL A 33 2.85 5.49 14.24
N ILE A 34 3.66 6.53 14.44
CA ILE A 34 4.33 6.88 15.70
C ILE A 34 3.96 8.32 16.09
N TYR A 35 3.10 8.50 17.10
CA TYR A 35 2.66 9.85 17.51
C TYR A 35 3.67 10.61 18.36
N GLY A 36 4.59 9.92 19.05
CA GLY A 36 5.65 10.58 19.82
C GLY A 36 6.46 11.58 18.98
N ASN A 37 6.61 11.30 17.67
CA ASN A 37 7.33 12.15 16.72
C ASN A 37 6.46 12.67 15.58
N GLN A 38 5.17 12.35 15.56
CA GLN A 38 4.30 12.62 14.41
C GLN A 38 4.92 12.08 13.10
N ASN A 39 5.35 10.83 13.13
CA ASN A 39 5.97 10.17 11.98
C ASN A 39 5.22 8.91 11.57
N ILE A 40 5.35 8.58 10.29
CA ILE A 40 4.97 7.30 9.73
C ILE A 40 6.23 6.67 9.15
N VAL A 41 6.59 5.48 9.63
CA VAL A 41 7.75 4.75 9.15
C VAL A 41 7.28 3.66 8.20
N LYS A 42 7.86 3.62 7.02
CA LYS A 42 7.64 2.62 5.98
C LYS A 42 8.68 1.51 6.12
N TYR A 43 8.19 0.29 6.11
CA TYR A 43 8.96 -0.93 6.18
C TYR A 43 8.70 -1.79 4.94
N ASN A 44 9.73 -2.46 4.45
CA ASN A 44 9.57 -3.45 3.40
C ASN A 44 8.88 -4.73 3.94
N TYR A 45 8.68 -5.72 3.06
CA TYR A 45 8.05 -7.00 3.41
C TYR A 45 8.84 -7.84 4.44
N LYS A 46 10.13 -7.55 4.63
CA LYS A 46 11.00 -8.16 5.66
C LYS A 46 11.00 -7.37 6.97
N PHE A 47 10.16 -6.33 7.08
CA PHE A 47 10.14 -5.40 8.20
C PHE A 47 11.46 -4.61 8.40
N GLU A 48 12.20 -4.36 7.32
CA GLU A 48 13.35 -3.45 7.33
C GLU A 48 12.87 -2.03 7.00
N GLU A 49 13.32 -1.04 7.77
CA GLU A 49 12.96 0.38 7.58
C GLU A 49 13.50 0.91 6.25
N GLU A 50 12.61 1.52 5.44
CA GLU A 50 12.96 2.12 4.15
C GLU A 50 12.89 3.65 4.17
N GLU A 51 11.85 4.21 4.78
CA GLU A 51 11.55 5.64 4.69
C GLU A 51 10.74 6.11 5.90
N CYS A 52 10.90 7.38 6.27
CA CYS A 52 10.18 8.01 7.37
C CYS A 52 9.53 9.31 6.90
N PHE A 53 8.24 9.45 7.17
CA PHE A 53 7.41 10.58 6.74
C PHE A 53 6.92 11.37 7.96
N GLU A 54 7.00 12.70 7.89
CA GLU A 54 6.42 13.58 8.90
C GLU A 54 4.94 13.84 8.59
N ILE A 55 4.07 13.74 9.59
CA ILE A 55 2.63 14.04 9.45
C ILE A 55 2.28 15.34 10.18
N CYS A 56 1.37 16.10 9.59
CA CYS A 56 1.02 17.43 10.13
C CYS A 56 0.13 17.40 11.39
N ARG A 57 -0.39 16.23 11.78
CA ARG A 57 -1.21 16.03 12.99
C ARG A 57 -1.32 14.57 13.36
N GLU A 58 -1.79 14.35 14.59
CA GLU A 58 -2.22 13.03 15.06
C GLU A 58 -3.58 12.66 14.48
N TYR A 59 -3.66 11.45 13.96
CA TYR A 59 -4.91 10.81 13.55
C TYR A 59 -5.41 9.89 14.66
N ILE A 60 -6.66 9.46 14.59
CA ILE A 60 -7.15 8.35 15.41
C ILE A 60 -6.70 7.06 14.75
N ASP A 61 -6.90 6.97 13.44
CA ASP A 61 -6.62 5.80 12.64
C ASP A 61 -6.44 6.18 11.16
N ILE A 62 -5.74 5.33 10.41
CA ILE A 62 -5.39 5.53 9.00
C ILE A 62 -5.49 4.20 8.26
N CYS A 63 -6.00 4.21 7.02
CA CYS A 63 -6.08 3.03 6.17
C CYS A 63 -5.66 3.33 4.73
N TYR A 64 -5.13 2.32 4.04
CA TYR A 64 -4.79 2.42 2.62
C TYR A 64 -6.00 2.14 1.73
N ASP A 65 -6.12 2.91 0.66
CA ASP A 65 -7.12 2.77 -0.38
C ASP A 65 -6.45 2.37 -1.69
N SER A 66 -6.62 1.11 -2.04
CA SER A 66 -5.98 0.50 -3.21
C SER A 66 -6.56 0.96 -4.55
N GLU A 67 -7.77 1.53 -4.55
CA GLU A 67 -8.43 1.99 -5.77
C GLU A 67 -7.91 3.37 -6.15
N GLU A 68 -7.89 4.30 -5.19
CA GLU A 68 -7.41 5.67 -5.42
C GLU A 68 -5.90 5.84 -5.18
N LYS A 69 -5.22 4.79 -4.71
CA LYS A 69 -3.79 4.79 -4.34
C LYS A 69 -3.46 5.96 -3.41
N CYS A 70 -4.19 6.02 -2.31
CA CYS A 70 -4.07 7.07 -1.31
C CYS A 70 -4.29 6.49 0.10
N PHE A 71 -4.11 7.32 1.12
CA PHE A 71 -4.49 6.95 2.48
C PHE A 71 -5.68 7.78 2.94
N TRP A 72 -6.56 7.18 3.73
CA TRP A 72 -7.61 7.89 4.43
C TRP A 72 -7.29 7.87 5.91
N ALA A 73 -7.43 9.02 6.57
CA ALA A 73 -7.15 9.17 7.98
C ALA A 73 -8.29 9.90 8.68
N VAL A 74 -8.67 9.48 9.88
CA VAL A 74 -9.70 10.15 10.69
C VAL A 74 -9.04 10.88 11.85
N ALA A 75 -9.38 12.15 12.08
CA ALA A 75 -8.88 12.92 13.22
C ALA A 75 -10.03 13.49 14.06
N TYR A 76 -9.82 13.60 15.37
CA TYR A 76 -10.82 14.15 16.31
C TYR A 76 -11.09 15.66 16.10
N LYS A 77 -10.12 16.40 15.56
CA LYS A 77 -10.11 17.88 15.58
C LYS A 77 -11.33 18.48 14.86
N ASN A 78 -12.11 19.29 15.59
CA ASN A 78 -13.31 20.00 15.14
C ASN A 78 -14.53 19.13 14.76
N GLY A 79 -14.76 18.05 15.51
CA GLY A 79 -15.99 17.24 15.39
C GLY A 79 -15.89 16.13 14.36
N TYR A 80 -14.77 15.40 14.39
CA TYR A 80 -14.39 14.32 13.48
C TYR A 80 -14.30 14.75 12.02
N ARG A 81 -13.08 14.68 11.48
CA ARG A 81 -12.80 14.92 10.07
C ARG A 81 -12.08 13.74 9.47
N ILE A 82 -12.45 13.40 8.24
CA ILE A 82 -11.71 12.46 7.40
C ILE A 82 -10.83 13.27 6.45
N PHE A 83 -9.59 12.85 6.32
CA PHE A 83 -8.58 13.41 5.44
C PHE A 83 -8.18 12.36 4.42
N LYS A 84 -8.10 12.78 3.16
CA LYS A 84 -7.38 12.06 2.12
C LYS A 84 -5.94 12.51 2.15
N LEU A 85 -5.02 11.56 2.16
CA LEU A 85 -3.58 11.77 2.12
C LEU A 85 -3.00 11.17 0.85
N ASP A 86 -2.03 11.85 0.24
CA ASP A 86 -1.25 11.26 -0.86
C ASP A 86 -0.28 10.17 -0.38
N MET A 87 0.48 9.59 -1.30
CA MET A 87 1.48 8.54 -0.97
C MET A 87 2.65 9.02 -0.11
N CYS A 88 2.79 10.34 0.07
CA CYS A 88 3.75 10.98 0.97
C CYS A 88 3.11 11.45 2.28
N PHE A 89 1.88 10.99 2.57
CA PHE A 89 1.08 11.35 3.75
C PHE A 89 0.72 12.84 3.88
N LYS A 90 0.73 13.60 2.78
CA LYS A 90 0.27 14.99 2.77
C LYS A 90 -1.25 15.06 2.60
N GLU A 91 -1.91 15.88 3.41
CA GLU A 91 -3.36 16.13 3.30
C GLU A 91 -3.70 16.81 1.97
N VAL A 92 -4.51 16.15 1.14
CA VAL A 92 -4.96 16.67 -0.16
C VAL A 92 -6.44 17.05 -0.17
N GLU A 93 -7.26 16.38 0.63
CA GLU A 93 -8.70 16.65 0.74
C GLU A 93 -9.19 16.35 2.15
N SER A 94 -10.29 16.98 2.57
CA SER A 94 -10.95 16.61 3.83
C SER A 94 -12.43 16.94 3.82
N PHE A 95 -13.20 16.17 4.57
CA PHE A 95 -14.60 16.44 4.83
C PHE A 95 -14.94 16.19 6.30
N LYS A 96 -16.00 16.85 6.79
CA LYS A 96 -16.45 16.72 8.17
C LYS A 96 -17.47 15.60 8.26
N LEU A 97 -17.30 14.69 9.21
CA LEU A 97 -18.27 13.65 9.45
C LEU A 97 -19.49 14.19 10.19
N ILE A 98 -20.67 13.83 9.70
CA ILE A 98 -21.94 14.05 10.38
C ILE A 98 -22.30 12.72 11.06
N LEU A 99 -22.02 12.65 12.36
CA LEU A 99 -22.29 11.49 13.19
C LEU A 99 -23.68 11.61 13.81
N ASP A 100 -24.44 10.53 13.73
CA ASP A 100 -25.67 10.34 14.52
C ASP A 100 -25.37 9.92 15.97
N GLU A 101 -26.41 9.83 16.80
CA GLU A 101 -26.32 9.45 18.21
C GLU A 101 -25.58 8.12 18.47
N CYS A 102 -25.65 7.15 17.55
CA CYS A 102 -24.96 5.85 17.72
C CYS A 102 -23.44 5.95 17.49
N PHE A 103 -22.97 7.00 16.82
CA PHE A 103 -21.56 7.29 16.58
C PHE A 103 -21.06 8.51 17.36
N GLN A 104 -21.86 9.09 18.26
CA GLN A 104 -21.37 10.14 19.16
C GLN A 104 -20.31 9.64 20.16
N ASP A 105 -20.22 8.32 20.33
CA ASP A 105 -19.12 7.67 21.05
C ASP A 105 -17.78 7.84 20.32
N LYS A 106 -16.69 7.50 21.01
CA LYS A 106 -15.33 7.64 20.47
C LYS A 106 -15.14 6.76 19.23
N ILE A 107 -14.88 7.37 18.06
CA ILE A 107 -14.37 6.65 16.88
C ILE A 107 -13.08 5.91 17.27
N THR A 108 -13.00 4.65 16.89
CA THR A 108 -11.88 3.76 17.20
C THR A 108 -11.02 3.47 15.99
N SER A 109 -11.60 3.29 14.80
CA SER A 109 -10.82 3.03 13.59
C SER A 109 -11.61 3.22 12.28
N ILE A 110 -10.89 3.17 11.16
CA ILE A 110 -11.36 3.21 9.79
C ILE A 110 -10.63 2.16 8.93
N SER A 111 -11.31 1.65 7.90
CA SER A 111 -10.73 0.69 6.97
C SER A 111 -11.36 0.86 5.59
N TYR A 112 -10.60 0.63 4.53
CA TYR A 112 -11.10 0.71 3.16
C TYR A 112 -11.76 -0.61 2.74
N SER A 113 -12.94 -0.53 2.11
CA SER A 113 -13.64 -1.68 1.53
C SER A 113 -13.63 -1.60 0.00
N CYS A 114 -12.96 -2.55 -0.65
CA CYS A 114 -12.93 -2.63 -2.13
C CYS A 114 -14.30 -2.95 -2.73
N THR A 115 -15.14 -3.66 -1.99
CA THR A 115 -16.42 -4.21 -2.49
C THR A 115 -17.33 -3.14 -3.07
N ASP A 116 -17.39 -2.00 -2.38
CA ASP A 116 -18.27 -0.88 -2.71
C ASP A 116 -17.53 0.45 -2.77
N ASN A 117 -16.20 0.41 -2.76
CA ASN A 117 -15.34 1.59 -2.79
C ASN A 117 -15.68 2.58 -1.64
N THR A 118 -15.93 2.04 -0.44
CA THR A 118 -16.33 2.82 0.75
C THR A 118 -15.30 2.74 1.86
N LEU A 119 -15.43 3.64 2.84
CA LEU A 119 -14.75 3.52 4.12
C LEU A 119 -15.69 2.85 5.12
N VAL A 120 -15.15 1.91 5.88
CA VAL A 120 -15.77 1.26 7.02
C VAL A 120 -15.20 1.90 8.26
N MET A 121 -16.05 2.41 9.15
CA MET A 121 -15.65 3.09 10.37
C MET A 121 -16.21 2.36 11.58
N SER A 122 -15.45 2.34 12.67
CA SER A 122 -15.90 1.82 13.96
C SER A 122 -15.94 2.90 15.03
N SER A 123 -16.96 2.85 15.88
CA SER A 123 -16.95 3.40 17.24
C SER A 123 -16.76 2.26 18.23
N THR A 124 -16.74 2.57 19.53
CA THR A 124 -16.67 1.55 20.59
C THR A 124 -17.80 0.52 20.56
N ASN A 125 -18.95 0.82 19.94
CA ASN A 125 -20.13 -0.05 19.95
C ASN A 125 -20.75 -0.29 18.57
N CYS A 126 -20.37 0.44 17.52
CA CYS A 126 -21.01 0.32 16.22
C CYS A 126 -19.98 0.35 15.07
N ILE A 127 -20.36 -0.26 13.95
CA ILE A 127 -19.63 -0.22 12.69
C ILE A 127 -20.54 0.41 11.64
N GLY A 128 -19.96 1.26 10.80
CA GLY A 128 -20.67 2.09 9.84
C GLY A 128 -19.95 2.12 8.50
N LYS A 129 -20.70 2.29 7.41
CA LYS A 129 -20.13 2.60 6.09
C LYS A 129 -20.28 4.07 5.74
N ILE A 130 -19.20 4.63 5.17
CA ILE A 130 -19.08 6.02 4.73
C ILE A 130 -18.70 6.00 3.25
N TYR A 131 -19.49 6.68 2.43
CA TYR A 131 -19.13 6.89 1.04
C TYR A 131 -18.18 8.07 0.95
N LYS A 132 -17.12 7.97 0.15
CA LYS A 132 -16.08 9.01 0.04
C LYS A 132 -16.62 10.37 -0.44
N THR A 133 -17.80 10.37 -1.05
CA THR A 133 -18.51 11.56 -1.55
C THR A 133 -19.58 12.08 -0.59
N CYS A 134 -19.77 11.45 0.58
CA CYS A 134 -20.85 11.77 1.49
C CYS A 134 -20.38 11.85 2.94
N ASP A 135 -20.83 12.88 3.63
CA ASP A 135 -20.47 13.15 5.02
C ASP A 135 -21.23 12.27 6.05
N ASN A 136 -22.16 11.42 5.59
CA ASN A 136 -23.06 10.63 6.44
C ASN A 136 -22.72 9.13 6.50
N VAL A 137 -23.04 8.51 7.63
CA VAL A 137 -22.89 7.06 7.86
C VAL A 137 -24.18 6.30 7.49
N ASN A 138 -24.10 5.40 6.51
CA ASN A 138 -25.28 4.76 5.89
C ASN A 138 -25.66 3.40 6.50
N LYS A 139 -24.84 2.36 6.31
CA LYS A 139 -25.13 0.99 6.80
C LYS A 139 -24.47 0.78 8.16
N ARG A 140 -25.22 0.28 9.15
CA ARG A 140 -24.76 0.15 10.53
C ARG A 140 -24.97 -1.24 11.12
N GLN A 141 -24.05 -1.64 11.97
CA GLN A 141 -24.18 -2.80 12.86
C GLN A 141 -23.70 -2.40 14.25
N CYS A 142 -24.53 -2.58 15.28
CA CYS A 142 -24.18 -2.25 16.65
C CYS A 142 -24.05 -3.50 17.54
N PHE A 143 -23.23 -3.38 18.57
CA PHE A 143 -22.81 -4.43 19.48
C PHE A 143 -22.84 -3.90 20.92
N ASN A 144 -23.51 -4.62 21.82
CA ASN A 144 -23.75 -4.13 23.19
C ASN A 144 -22.90 -4.86 24.26
N CYS A 145 -22.03 -5.78 23.87
CA CYS A 145 -21.42 -6.74 24.80
C CYS A 145 -19.91 -6.54 25.01
N PHE A 146 -19.28 -5.64 24.26
CA PHE A 146 -17.85 -5.41 24.23
C PHE A 146 -17.55 -4.04 23.59
N GLU A 147 -16.34 -3.55 23.80
CA GLU A 147 -15.80 -2.36 23.13
C GLU A 147 -15.04 -2.80 21.88
N ILE A 148 -15.43 -2.29 20.72
CA ILE A 148 -14.64 -2.41 19.49
C ILE A 148 -13.40 -1.52 19.65
N CYS A 149 -12.24 -2.07 19.32
CA CYS A 149 -10.96 -1.36 19.34
C CYS A 149 -10.46 -1.08 17.93
N ASP A 150 -10.76 -1.96 16.99
CA ASP A 150 -10.33 -1.83 15.59
C ASP A 150 -11.27 -2.60 14.65
N VAL A 151 -11.31 -2.20 13.38
CA VAL A 151 -12.05 -2.82 12.27
C VAL A 151 -11.18 -2.87 11.03
N LEU A 152 -11.08 -4.06 10.43
CA LEU A 152 -10.52 -4.24 9.10
C LEU A 152 -11.58 -4.80 8.18
N SER A 153 -11.75 -4.17 7.02
CA SER A 153 -12.51 -4.72 5.91
C SER A 153 -11.63 -5.70 5.14
N ILE A 154 -12.09 -6.94 4.99
CA ILE A 154 -11.46 -7.99 4.18
C ILE A 154 -12.52 -8.54 3.23
N LEU A 155 -12.22 -8.97 2.01
CA LEU A 155 -13.28 -9.60 1.20
C LEU A 155 -13.47 -11.08 1.59
N PRO A 156 -14.68 -11.59 1.94
CA PRO A 156 -16.00 -10.93 1.98
C PRO A 156 -16.49 -10.54 3.39
N GLY A 157 -15.61 -10.22 4.34
CA GLY A 157 -15.96 -10.05 5.74
C GLY A 157 -15.38 -8.84 6.45
N TYR A 158 -15.40 -8.92 7.77
CA TYR A 158 -14.79 -7.92 8.63
C TYR A 158 -14.03 -8.61 9.75
N ILE A 159 -12.91 -8.03 10.14
CA ILE A 159 -12.19 -8.43 11.34
C ILE A 159 -12.35 -7.33 12.37
N LEU A 160 -12.68 -7.71 13.59
CA LEU A 160 -12.75 -6.80 14.72
C LEU A 160 -11.77 -7.22 15.79
N THR A 161 -11.05 -6.25 16.34
CA THR A 161 -10.43 -6.43 17.64
C THR A 161 -11.37 -5.84 18.67
N ILE A 162 -11.68 -6.62 19.71
CA ILE A 162 -12.62 -6.21 20.74
C ILE A 162 -12.00 -6.37 22.12
N ARG A 163 -12.52 -5.59 23.07
CA ARG A 163 -12.16 -5.66 24.47
C ARG A 163 -13.39 -5.82 25.33
N LYS A 164 -13.31 -6.72 26.30
CA LYS A 164 -14.31 -6.87 27.35
C LYS A 164 -13.60 -7.04 28.68
N HIS A 165 -13.69 -6.03 29.53
CA HIS A 165 -12.91 -5.94 30.77
C HIS A 165 -11.41 -6.07 30.48
N ARG A 166 -10.75 -7.12 31.00
CA ARG A 166 -9.33 -7.40 30.77
C ARG A 166 -9.06 -8.38 29.63
N ARG A 167 -10.09 -8.92 28.98
CA ARG A 167 -9.96 -9.88 27.87
C ARG A 167 -10.04 -9.17 26.53
N GLN A 168 -9.25 -9.65 25.58
CA GLN A 168 -9.26 -9.20 24.20
C GLN A 168 -9.57 -10.37 23.29
N LYS A 169 -10.33 -10.10 22.22
CA LYS A 169 -10.63 -11.10 21.19
C LYS A 169 -10.44 -10.50 19.81
N ILE A 170 -10.14 -11.37 18.86
CA ILE A 170 -10.22 -11.09 17.43
C ILE A 170 -11.43 -11.85 16.91
N LEU A 171 -12.38 -11.14 16.32
CA LEU A 171 -13.60 -11.68 15.76
C LEU A 171 -13.55 -11.55 14.25
N ILE A 172 -13.96 -12.60 13.54
CA ILE A 172 -14.06 -12.62 12.09
C ILE A 172 -15.52 -12.80 11.71
N TYR A 173 -16.04 -11.86 10.95
CA TYR A 173 -17.42 -11.80 10.48
C TYR A 173 -17.47 -11.93 8.96
N ASP A 174 -18.58 -12.43 8.42
CA ASP A 174 -18.91 -12.29 7.00
C ASP A 174 -19.49 -10.89 6.67
N GLU A 175 -19.83 -10.66 5.40
CA GLU A 175 -20.42 -9.41 4.89
C GLU A 175 -21.77 -9.04 5.52
N TYR A 176 -22.44 -10.03 6.12
CA TYR A 176 -23.72 -9.88 6.83
C TYR A 176 -23.55 -9.77 8.34
N PHE A 177 -22.32 -9.65 8.84
CA PHE A 177 -21.99 -9.64 10.28
C PHE A 177 -22.41 -10.91 11.02
N LYS A 178 -22.40 -12.06 10.35
CA LYS A 178 -22.46 -13.37 11.02
C LYS A 178 -21.06 -13.79 11.43
N LEU A 179 -20.91 -14.17 12.70
CA LEU A 179 -19.62 -14.57 13.26
C LEU A 179 -19.14 -15.89 12.59
N ILE A 180 -18.00 -15.83 11.92
CA ILE A 180 -17.32 -16.97 11.30
C ILE A 180 -16.40 -17.64 12.32
N ASN A 181 -15.54 -16.86 12.98
CA ASN A 181 -14.56 -17.34 13.96
C ASN A 181 -14.31 -16.31 15.05
N GLU A 182 -13.86 -16.78 16.22
CA GLU A 182 -13.36 -15.94 17.30
C GLU A 182 -12.06 -16.51 17.89
N PHE A 183 -11.16 -15.62 18.32
CA PHE A 183 -9.89 -15.96 18.94
C PHE A 183 -9.72 -15.15 20.22
N GLU A 184 -9.45 -15.83 21.34
CA GLU A 184 -8.98 -15.14 22.54
C GLU A 184 -7.51 -14.76 22.37
N PHE A 185 -7.18 -13.53 22.76
CA PHE A 185 -5.81 -13.02 22.67
C PHE A 185 -5.16 -12.96 24.06
N PRO A 186 -3.87 -13.27 24.20
CA PRO A 186 -3.22 -13.29 25.51
C PRO A 186 -3.26 -11.93 26.22
N ASN A 187 -3.64 -11.92 27.50
CA ASN A 187 -3.89 -10.68 28.25
C ASN A 187 -2.64 -9.90 28.66
N TYR A 188 -1.46 -10.52 28.57
CA TYR A 188 -0.17 -9.86 28.80
C TYR A 188 0.23 -8.96 27.62
N TYR A 189 -0.43 -9.10 26.47
CA TYR A 189 -0.40 -8.13 25.40
C TYR A 189 -1.62 -7.22 25.43
N LEU A 190 -1.44 -5.99 24.97
CA LEU A 190 -2.50 -5.08 24.57
C LEU A 190 -2.48 -4.99 23.06
N ILE A 191 -3.56 -5.39 22.39
CA ILE A 191 -3.69 -5.18 20.94
C ILE A 191 -3.84 -3.68 20.71
N VAL A 192 -2.96 -3.14 19.87
CA VAL A 192 -2.98 -1.73 19.46
C VAL A 192 -3.73 -1.60 18.15
N ASN A 193 -3.32 -2.35 17.14
CA ASN A 193 -3.89 -2.31 15.79
C ASN A 193 -3.55 -3.62 15.05
N ILE A 194 -4.21 -3.90 13.94
CA ILE A 194 -4.00 -5.10 13.13
C ILE A 194 -3.89 -4.74 11.64
N ALA A 195 -2.96 -5.36 10.95
CA ALA A 195 -2.88 -5.39 9.49
C ALA A 195 -2.95 -6.83 8.98
N PHE A 196 -3.19 -7.01 7.69
CA PHE A 196 -3.22 -8.33 7.08
C PHE A 196 -2.51 -8.37 5.72
N GLU A 197 -2.00 -9.55 5.39
CA GLU A 197 -1.44 -9.90 4.09
C GLU A 197 -2.11 -11.20 3.63
N MET A 198 -2.56 -11.27 2.38
CA MET A 198 -3.09 -12.51 1.80
C MET A 198 -2.09 -13.06 0.78
N ARG A 199 -1.75 -14.35 0.90
CA ARG A 199 -0.85 -15.01 -0.04
C ARG A 199 -1.62 -15.70 -1.16
N GLU A 200 -1.26 -15.38 -2.40
CA GLU A 200 -1.95 -15.77 -3.65
C GLU A 200 -2.42 -17.23 -3.72
N ASN A 201 -1.61 -18.17 -3.24
CA ASN A 201 -1.83 -19.58 -3.61
C ASN A 201 -2.48 -20.46 -2.53
N ASN A 202 -2.68 -19.98 -1.29
CA ASN A 202 -2.95 -20.92 -0.17
C ASN A 202 -4.19 -20.64 0.70
N ARG A 203 -5.06 -19.69 0.37
CA ARG A 203 -6.18 -19.28 1.27
C ARG A 203 -5.70 -18.98 2.70
N LYS A 204 -4.44 -18.55 2.81
CA LYS A 204 -3.74 -18.25 4.05
C LYS A 204 -3.67 -16.77 4.20
N VAL A 205 -4.18 -16.30 5.31
CA VAL A 205 -4.13 -14.90 5.72
C VAL A 205 -3.13 -14.80 6.84
N ARG A 206 -2.16 -13.89 6.67
CA ARG A 206 -1.26 -13.50 7.74
C ARG A 206 -1.77 -12.23 8.37
N PHE A 207 -1.85 -12.23 9.69
CA PHE A 207 -2.14 -11.05 10.50
C PHE A 207 -0.87 -10.55 11.13
N PHE A 208 -0.66 -9.26 11.00
CA PHE A 208 0.41 -8.52 11.66
C PHE A 208 -0.24 -7.70 12.76
N ILE A 209 -0.11 -8.17 13.98
CA ILE A 209 -0.82 -7.60 15.13
C ILE A 209 0.18 -6.74 15.90
N LEU A 210 0.03 -5.43 15.82
CA LEU A 210 0.80 -4.50 16.64
C LEU A 210 0.32 -4.61 18.07
N VAL A 211 1.23 -4.97 18.97
CA VAL A 211 0.92 -5.16 20.38
C VAL A 211 1.84 -4.34 21.27
N LYS A 212 1.32 -4.00 22.44
CA LYS A 212 2.08 -3.46 23.56
C LYS A 212 2.21 -4.53 24.65
N ASN A 213 3.44 -4.91 24.97
CA ASN A 213 3.74 -5.91 25.97
C ASN A 213 3.65 -5.31 27.39
N ARG A 214 2.73 -5.82 28.19
CA ARG A 214 2.45 -5.32 29.55
C ARG A 214 3.38 -5.87 30.61
N ASN A 215 4.20 -6.87 30.29
CA ASN A 215 5.13 -7.48 31.24
C ASN A 215 6.38 -6.60 31.46
N TYR A 216 6.70 -5.71 30.51
CA TYR A 216 7.85 -4.82 30.60
C TYR A 216 7.46 -3.48 31.23
N LYS A 217 8.28 -2.98 32.16
CA LYS A 217 8.08 -1.67 32.80
C LYS A 217 8.07 -0.53 31.78
N ASP A 218 8.93 -0.64 30.77
CA ASP A 218 9.07 0.36 29.71
C ASP A 218 8.17 0.10 28.51
N SER A 219 7.18 -0.81 28.64
CA SER A 219 6.06 -0.88 27.69
C SER A 219 6.52 -1.13 26.24
N LYS A 220 7.23 -2.24 26.01
CA LYS A 220 7.77 -2.62 24.69
C LYS A 220 6.66 -2.86 23.66
N TYR A 221 6.87 -2.41 22.41
CA TYR A 221 5.98 -2.69 21.29
C TYR A 221 6.60 -3.75 20.37
N GLU A 222 5.75 -4.65 19.87
CA GLU A 222 6.14 -5.80 19.05
C GLU A 222 5.06 -5.98 17.97
N VAL A 223 5.41 -6.60 16.85
CA VAL A 223 4.44 -7.07 15.85
C VAL A 223 4.42 -8.59 15.91
N LEU A 224 3.27 -9.16 16.29
CA LEU A 224 3.07 -10.61 16.31
C LEU A 224 2.45 -11.06 15.00
N VAL A 225 3.09 -12.04 14.36
CA VAL A 225 2.63 -12.58 13.09
C VAL A 225 1.88 -13.88 13.33
N TYR A 226 0.62 -13.91 12.90
CA TYR A 226 -0.23 -15.09 12.97
C TYR A 226 -0.72 -15.48 11.58
N GLU A 227 -0.90 -16.77 11.33
CA GLU A 227 -1.45 -17.30 10.09
C GLU A 227 -2.76 -18.05 10.37
N ILE A 228 -3.73 -17.88 9.48
CA ILE A 228 -4.99 -18.62 9.50
C ILE A 228 -5.38 -19.04 8.10
N ASN A 229 -6.00 -20.21 7.97
CA ASN A 229 -6.68 -20.59 6.74
C ASN A 229 -8.08 -19.97 6.75
N LEU A 230 -8.37 -19.09 5.81
CA LEU A 230 -9.68 -18.47 5.62
C LEU A 230 -10.07 -18.58 4.15
N GLU A 231 -11.32 -18.94 3.90
CA GLU A 231 -11.90 -18.87 2.55
C GLU A 231 -12.26 -17.41 2.25
N LEU A 232 -11.24 -16.63 1.89
CA LEU A 232 -11.40 -15.26 1.40
C LEU A 232 -11.41 -15.26 -0.12
N TYR A 233 -12.09 -14.26 -0.69
CA TYR A 233 -12.06 -14.03 -2.13
C TYR A 233 -10.79 -13.25 -2.52
N SER A 234 -10.28 -13.55 -3.70
CA SER A 234 -9.19 -12.79 -4.30
C SER A 234 -9.70 -11.44 -4.81
N CYS A 235 -9.59 -10.36 -4.01
CA CYS A 235 -9.81 -8.96 -4.44
C CYS A 235 -8.45 -8.27 -4.60
N SER A 236 -8.32 -7.32 -5.53
CA SER A 236 -7.14 -6.46 -5.66
C SER A 236 -6.76 -5.72 -4.36
N CYS A 237 -7.69 -5.47 -3.43
CA CYS A 237 -7.39 -4.94 -2.10
C CYS A 237 -6.83 -5.96 -1.10
N ASN A 238 -7.03 -7.26 -1.36
CA ASN A 238 -6.46 -8.35 -0.59
C ASN A 238 -5.18 -8.88 -1.27
N HIS A 239 -5.03 -8.67 -2.58
CA HIS A 239 -4.09 -9.39 -3.45
C HIS A 239 -3.16 -8.54 -4.32
N LYS A 240 -3.08 -7.22 -4.20
CA LYS A 240 -2.00 -6.49 -4.89
C LYS A 240 -0.68 -6.59 -4.14
N LEU A 241 -0.26 -7.82 -3.87
CA LEU A 241 1.15 -8.14 -3.94
C LEU A 241 1.51 -7.98 -5.41
N ASN A 242 2.19 -6.88 -5.77
CA ASN A 242 2.96 -6.93 -6.99
C ASN A 242 3.93 -8.11 -6.81
N ASN A 243 3.65 -9.22 -7.49
CA ASN A 243 4.34 -10.50 -7.42
C ASN A 243 5.87 -10.45 -7.60
N CYS A 244 6.42 -9.27 -7.85
CA CYS A 244 7.85 -8.99 -7.91
C CYS A 244 8.53 -8.67 -6.57
N CYS A 245 7.82 -8.49 -5.45
CA CYS A 245 8.47 -8.15 -4.18
C CYS A 245 8.64 -9.35 -3.24
N LEU A 246 7.88 -10.45 -3.44
CA LEU A 246 7.84 -11.58 -2.50
C LEU A 246 8.72 -12.78 -2.85
N LYS A 247 9.29 -12.84 -4.05
CA LYS A 247 10.29 -13.88 -4.31
C LYS A 247 11.62 -13.33 -3.83
N ASP A 248 12.23 -14.01 -2.87
CA ASP A 248 13.62 -13.79 -2.45
C ASP A 248 14.61 -13.86 -3.63
N ASP A 249 14.16 -14.30 -4.82
CA ASP A 249 14.90 -14.33 -6.08
C ASP A 249 14.71 -13.08 -6.97
N CYS A 250 14.06 -12.01 -6.51
CA CYS A 250 13.89 -10.78 -7.31
C CYS A 250 15.12 -9.87 -7.25
N GLU A 251 16.32 -10.46 -7.34
CA GLU A 251 17.54 -9.72 -7.59
C GLU A 251 17.59 -9.29 -9.08
N GLU A 252 17.81 -7.99 -9.27
CA GLU A 252 18.15 -7.27 -10.51
C GLU A 252 17.21 -7.30 -11.73
N ASN A 253 16.33 -8.29 -11.93
CA ASN A 253 15.66 -8.49 -13.22
C ASN A 253 14.13 -8.29 -13.28
N CYS A 254 13.45 -7.86 -12.21
CA CYS A 254 12.03 -7.52 -12.34
C CYS A 254 11.84 -6.19 -13.09
N LYS A 255 11.01 -6.20 -14.15
CA LYS A 255 10.62 -5.00 -14.94
C LYS A 255 10.06 -3.85 -14.09
N HIS A 256 9.48 -4.13 -12.92
CA HIS A 256 8.99 -3.11 -11.98
C HIS A 256 10.13 -2.36 -11.27
N ASN A 257 11.23 -3.07 -10.96
CA ASN A 257 12.45 -2.46 -10.45
C ASN A 257 13.13 -1.62 -11.55
N ALA A 258 13.11 -2.10 -12.80
CA ALA A 258 13.55 -1.30 -13.95
C ALA A 258 12.68 -0.04 -14.16
N TYR A 259 11.35 -0.15 -14.07
CA TYR A 259 10.44 1.00 -14.16
C TYR A 259 10.71 2.03 -13.07
N ASN A 260 10.79 1.60 -11.80
CA ASN A 260 11.08 2.49 -10.68
C ASN A 260 12.47 3.13 -10.81
N LYS A 261 13.49 2.38 -11.23
CA LYS A 261 14.84 2.92 -11.49
C LYS A 261 14.84 3.96 -12.60
N ILE A 262 14.09 3.75 -13.68
CA ILE A 262 14.00 4.70 -14.79
C ILE A 262 13.23 5.96 -14.35
N VAL A 263 12.09 5.81 -13.67
CA VAL A 263 11.33 6.96 -13.14
C VAL A 263 12.15 7.75 -12.11
N GLN A 264 12.87 7.06 -11.22
CA GLN A 264 13.78 7.69 -10.27
C GLN A 264 14.94 8.40 -10.97
N SER A 265 15.52 7.79 -12.01
CA SER A 265 16.55 8.41 -12.85
C SER A 265 16.04 9.68 -13.52
N ILE A 266 14.82 9.66 -14.05
CA ILE A 266 14.18 10.82 -14.66
C ILE A 266 13.98 11.91 -13.61
N ALA A 267 13.43 11.59 -12.43
CA ALA A 267 13.24 12.56 -11.36
C ALA A 267 14.55 13.24 -10.92
N LEU A 268 15.66 12.52 -10.90
CA LEU A 268 17.00 13.08 -10.59
C LEU A 268 17.52 14.01 -11.69
N VAL A 269 17.26 13.68 -12.96
CA VAL A 269 17.62 14.54 -14.10
C VAL A 269 16.77 15.82 -14.10
N GLU A 270 15.46 15.71 -13.87
CA GLU A 270 14.54 16.85 -13.73
C GLU A 270 14.98 17.82 -12.62
N ALA A 271 15.36 17.27 -11.46
CA ALA A 271 15.90 18.07 -10.36
C ALA A 271 17.20 18.79 -10.77
N SER A 272 18.07 18.11 -11.52
CA SER A 272 19.33 18.70 -12.01
C SER A 272 19.08 19.82 -13.03
N ILE A 273 18.12 19.65 -13.95
CA ILE A 273 17.72 20.67 -14.94
C ILE A 273 17.18 21.92 -14.23
N SER A 274 16.35 21.74 -13.20
CA SER A 274 15.83 22.84 -12.38
C SER A 274 16.96 23.68 -11.76
N HIS A 275 18.01 23.02 -11.26
CA HIS A 275 19.19 23.71 -10.74
C HIS A 275 19.95 24.49 -11.81
N ILE A 276 20.11 23.94 -13.03
CA ILE A 276 20.78 24.62 -14.14
C ILE A 276 20.00 25.86 -14.58
N LEU A 277 18.68 25.73 -14.74
CA LEU A 277 17.81 26.85 -15.12
C LEU A 277 17.87 27.99 -14.10
N ASN A 278 17.87 27.66 -12.81
CA ASN A 278 18.04 28.65 -11.75
C ASN A 278 19.41 29.35 -11.84
N ALA A 279 20.49 28.61 -12.04
CA ALA A 279 21.84 29.17 -12.15
C ALA A 279 22.00 30.09 -13.37
N GLU A 280 21.45 29.71 -14.54
CA GLU A 280 21.46 30.58 -15.72
C GLU A 280 20.56 31.82 -15.53
N GLY A 281 19.46 31.68 -14.79
CA GLY A 281 18.61 32.81 -14.38
C GLY A 281 19.36 33.81 -13.50
N GLU A 282 20.05 33.35 -12.46
CA GLU A 282 20.89 34.18 -11.58
C GLU A 282 22.00 34.89 -12.37
N LYS A 283 22.61 34.20 -13.33
CA LYS A 283 23.66 34.76 -14.19
C LYS A 283 23.14 35.92 -15.05
N ILE A 284 21.95 35.81 -15.64
CA ILE A 284 21.31 36.94 -16.36
C ILE A 284 21.05 38.10 -15.39
N GLN A 285 20.44 37.83 -14.23
CA GLN A 285 20.10 38.86 -13.26
C GLN A 285 21.35 39.65 -12.82
N LYS A 286 22.45 38.95 -12.55
CA LYS A 286 23.72 39.56 -12.15
C LYS A 286 24.35 40.42 -13.24
N VAL A 287 24.27 39.98 -14.49
CA VAL A 287 24.79 40.76 -15.62
C VAL A 287 23.97 42.01 -15.85
N LEU A 288 22.65 41.94 -15.67
CA LEU A 288 21.76 43.11 -15.75
C LEU A 288 21.97 44.10 -14.60
N SER A 289 22.41 43.64 -13.42
CA SER A 289 22.71 44.52 -12.28
C SER A 289 24.07 45.21 -12.39
N ASP A 290 25.07 44.50 -12.93
CA ASP A 290 26.48 44.91 -12.82
C ASP A 290 27.09 45.39 -14.15
N CYS A 291 26.39 45.22 -15.28
CA CYS A 291 26.91 45.53 -16.61
C CYS A 291 26.02 46.55 -17.34
N ASN A 292 26.64 47.62 -17.85
CA ASN A 292 25.98 48.61 -18.73
C ASN A 292 26.37 48.44 -20.20
N ASP A 293 27.13 47.38 -20.52
CA ASP A 293 27.62 47.07 -21.87
C ASP A 293 26.61 46.16 -22.57
N ILE A 294 25.86 46.74 -23.49
CA ILE A 294 24.76 46.07 -24.21
C ILE A 294 25.28 44.86 -24.99
N ASP A 295 26.47 44.94 -25.59
CA ASP A 295 27.02 43.85 -26.39
C ASP A 295 27.37 42.64 -25.51
N LYS A 296 27.86 42.88 -24.29
CA LYS A 296 28.11 41.82 -23.31
C LYS A 296 26.81 41.20 -22.77
N ILE A 297 25.79 42.01 -22.51
CA ILE A 297 24.46 41.51 -22.09
C ILE A 297 23.88 40.60 -23.17
N LEU A 298 23.91 41.04 -24.44
CA LEU A 298 23.42 40.25 -25.58
C LEU A 298 24.21 38.96 -25.78
N CYS A 299 25.54 39.02 -25.60
CA CYS A 299 26.39 37.84 -25.67
C CYS A 299 25.97 36.80 -24.61
N ILE A 300 25.81 37.21 -23.36
CA ILE A 300 25.44 36.29 -22.28
C ILE A 300 24.01 35.76 -22.44
N ASN A 301 23.07 36.59 -22.88
CA ASN A 301 21.71 36.15 -23.19
C ASN A 301 21.69 35.09 -24.30
N ASN A 302 22.53 35.25 -25.33
CA ASN A 302 22.67 34.25 -26.39
C ASN A 302 23.25 32.94 -25.88
N GLU A 303 24.22 32.99 -24.95
CA GLU A 303 24.76 31.78 -24.31
C GLU A 303 23.71 31.06 -23.46
N VAL A 304 22.93 31.80 -22.66
CA VAL A 304 21.83 31.23 -21.87
C VAL A 304 20.75 30.61 -22.77
N ASN A 305 20.40 31.28 -23.87
CA ASN A 305 19.45 30.74 -24.85
C ASN A 305 19.94 29.42 -25.48
N LYS A 306 21.24 29.27 -25.73
CA LYS A 306 21.80 27.98 -26.18
C LYS A 306 21.61 26.90 -25.11
N THR A 307 21.84 27.21 -23.83
CA THR A 307 21.59 26.28 -22.72
C THR A 307 20.12 25.86 -22.67
N ILE A 308 19.18 26.80 -22.80
CA ILE A 308 17.73 26.51 -22.82
C ILE A 308 17.33 25.62 -24.00
N ILE A 309 17.90 25.87 -25.19
CA ILE A 309 17.67 25.03 -26.37
C ILE A 309 18.17 23.59 -26.11
N ASN A 310 19.37 23.45 -25.53
CA ASN A 310 19.92 22.13 -25.19
C ASN A 310 19.07 21.39 -24.15
N ILE A 311 18.56 22.10 -23.14
CA ILE A 311 17.63 21.53 -22.15
C ILE A 311 16.34 21.08 -22.84
N THR A 312 15.78 21.87 -23.76
CA THR A 312 14.57 21.50 -24.50
C THR A 312 14.75 20.20 -25.29
N HIS A 313 15.94 19.97 -25.85
CA HIS A 313 16.26 18.70 -26.51
C HIS A 313 16.36 17.53 -25.51
N LEU A 314 16.91 17.75 -24.32
CA LEU A 314 16.96 16.73 -23.26
C LEU A 314 15.54 16.37 -22.78
N GLU A 315 14.68 17.36 -22.59
CA GLU A 315 13.26 17.18 -22.23
C GLU A 315 12.50 16.31 -23.24
N GLN A 316 12.77 16.52 -24.54
CA GLN A 316 12.19 15.68 -25.60
C GLN A 316 12.63 14.21 -25.48
N VAL A 317 13.92 13.96 -25.20
CA VAL A 317 14.45 12.61 -25.01
C VAL A 317 13.86 11.95 -23.76
N ILE A 318 13.73 12.69 -22.66
CA ILE A 318 13.10 12.21 -21.42
C ILE A 318 11.62 11.87 -21.67
N TYR A 319 10.91 12.72 -22.41
CA TYR A 319 9.52 12.47 -22.79
C TYR A 319 9.38 11.21 -23.65
N GLU A 320 10.25 11.01 -24.64
CA GLU A 320 10.27 9.79 -25.47
C GLU A 320 10.53 8.53 -24.64
N GLN A 321 11.42 8.60 -23.65
CA GLN A 321 11.65 7.51 -22.69
C GLN A 321 10.37 7.21 -21.87
N LEU A 322 9.67 8.24 -21.39
CA LEU A 322 8.40 8.07 -20.66
C LEU A 322 7.28 7.46 -21.53
N VAL A 323 7.18 7.86 -22.79
CA VAL A 323 6.19 7.30 -23.73
C VAL A 323 6.47 5.82 -23.99
N THR A 324 7.74 5.45 -24.20
CA THR A 324 8.16 4.06 -24.37
C THR A 324 7.81 3.19 -23.14
N LEU A 325 7.83 3.78 -21.93
CA LEU A 325 7.41 3.08 -20.71
C LEU A 325 5.90 2.90 -20.62
N LYS A 326 5.08 3.83 -21.13
CA LYS A 326 3.62 3.70 -21.15
C LYS A 326 3.13 2.61 -22.10
N GLU A 327 3.84 2.38 -23.21
CA GLU A 327 3.53 1.28 -24.14
C GLU A 327 3.91 -0.10 -23.56
N CYS A 328 4.61 -0.12 -22.42
CA CYS A 328 4.90 -1.31 -21.63
C CYS A 328 3.89 -1.55 -20.50
N GLU A 329 2.66 -1.04 -20.62
CA GLU A 329 1.54 -1.52 -19.81
C GLU A 329 1.32 -3.01 -20.14
N CYS A 330 1.78 -3.90 -19.27
CA CYS A 330 1.29 -5.27 -19.23
C CYS A 330 -0.21 -5.22 -18.92
N TYR A 331 -1.04 -5.14 -19.96
CA TYR A 331 -2.43 -5.55 -19.86
C TYR A 331 -2.41 -7.02 -19.44
N GLU A 332 -2.94 -7.26 -18.25
CA GLU A 332 -3.49 -8.54 -17.85
C GLU A 332 -2.60 -9.77 -18.17
N CYS A 333 -1.63 -10.07 -17.30
CA CYS A 333 -1.36 -11.47 -17.02
C CYS A 333 -2.46 -11.99 -16.07
N SER A 334 -3.72 -11.89 -16.50
CA SER A 334 -4.79 -12.67 -15.92
C SER A 334 -4.75 -14.04 -16.58
N ASP A 335 -4.91 -15.05 -15.74
CA ASP A 335 -5.14 -16.44 -16.08
C ASP A 335 -3.92 -17.29 -16.40
N ASN A 336 -3.92 -18.43 -15.71
CA ASN A 336 -3.05 -19.59 -15.82
C ASN A 336 -3.20 -20.31 -17.18
N SER A 337 -3.32 -19.58 -18.30
CA SER A 337 -3.29 -20.16 -19.65
C SER A 337 -2.10 -19.60 -20.43
N CYS A 338 -0.89 -19.98 -20.01
CA CYS A 338 0.25 -19.94 -20.93
C CYS A 338 0.00 -20.98 -22.04
N CYS A 339 -0.39 -20.48 -23.21
CA CYS A 339 -0.12 -21.05 -24.54
C CYS A 339 -0.78 -22.40 -24.91
N GLU A 340 -2.05 -22.37 -25.33
CA GLU A 340 -2.61 -23.33 -26.31
C GLU A 340 -2.79 -22.69 -27.71
N HIS A 341 -2.00 -21.67 -28.03
CA HIS A 341 -1.94 -21.14 -29.39
C HIS A 341 -0.57 -21.43 -29.97
N GLU A 342 -0.54 -22.11 -31.12
CA GLU A 342 0.60 -22.09 -32.04
C GLU A 342 0.82 -20.63 -32.47
N CYS A 343 1.59 -19.88 -31.70
CA CYS A 343 1.93 -18.51 -32.03
C CYS A 343 3.08 -18.55 -33.04
N GLU A 344 2.76 -18.35 -34.32
CA GLU A 344 3.73 -17.90 -35.34
C GLU A 344 4.05 -16.40 -35.13
N CYS A 345 4.46 -16.03 -33.92
CA CYS A 345 4.92 -14.67 -33.64
C CYS A 345 6.45 -14.62 -33.67
N GLU A 346 7.01 -13.91 -34.64
CA GLU A 346 8.40 -13.42 -34.62
C GLU A 346 8.56 -12.32 -33.55
N CYS A 347 8.22 -12.59 -32.28
CA CYS A 347 8.58 -11.68 -31.19
C CYS A 347 10.06 -11.94 -30.81
N GLU A 348 10.88 -10.89 -30.76
CA GLU A 348 12.16 -10.93 -30.04
C GLU A 348 11.93 -10.81 -28.51
N CYS A 349 10.86 -11.43 -27.99
CA CYS A 349 10.52 -11.35 -26.58
C CYS A 349 11.27 -12.44 -25.79
N ASN A 350 12.18 -12.02 -24.89
CA ASN A 350 12.98 -12.90 -24.01
C ASN A 350 12.14 -13.76 -23.02
N CYS A 351 10.82 -13.75 -23.12
CA CYS A 351 9.87 -14.48 -22.27
C CYS A 351 10.01 -16.01 -22.40
N CYS A 352 10.46 -16.51 -23.56
CA CYS A 352 10.55 -17.94 -23.84
C CYS A 352 11.88 -18.61 -23.46
N LYS A 353 12.86 -17.89 -22.89
CA LYS A 353 14.20 -18.44 -22.60
C LYS A 353 14.31 -19.33 -21.35
N HIS A 354 13.20 -19.68 -20.69
CA HIS A 354 13.22 -20.49 -19.46
C HIS A 354 12.89 -21.98 -19.67
N HIS A 355 12.73 -22.47 -20.89
CA HIS A 355 12.63 -23.91 -21.16
C HIS A 355 14.00 -24.52 -21.50
N ASP A 356 14.89 -24.59 -20.49
CA ASP A 356 16.13 -25.35 -20.55
C ASP A 356 16.10 -26.57 -19.60
N TYR A 357 14.94 -27.22 -19.53
CA TYR A 357 14.78 -28.52 -18.87
C TYR A 357 14.23 -29.55 -19.86
N ASN A 358 15.14 -30.41 -20.33
CA ASN A 358 14.93 -31.76 -20.85
C ASN A 358 13.48 -32.15 -21.19
N CYS A 359 13.08 -31.93 -22.45
CA CYS A 359 11.95 -32.63 -23.08
C CYS A 359 12.39 -33.93 -23.77
N ASP A 360 13.41 -34.62 -23.23
CA ASP A 360 13.72 -35.99 -23.59
C ASP A 360 13.24 -36.92 -22.46
N GLU A 361 11.99 -37.36 -22.56
CA GLU A 361 11.64 -38.78 -22.49
C GLU A 361 10.13 -38.99 -22.50
N LYS A 362 9.71 -39.79 -23.49
CA LYS A 362 8.55 -40.71 -23.46
C LYS A 362 7.15 -40.09 -23.55
N HIS A 363 6.74 -39.84 -24.78
CA HIS A 363 5.53 -40.50 -25.30
C HIS A 363 5.76 -40.94 -26.76
N HIS A 364 6.58 -41.99 -26.93
CA HIS A 364 6.39 -42.89 -28.06
C HIS A 364 5.07 -43.63 -27.83
N ASN A 365 4.02 -43.21 -28.53
CA ASN A 365 3.06 -44.14 -29.11
C ASN A 365 2.47 -43.49 -30.35
N ASP A 366 3.26 -43.61 -31.40
CA ASP A 366 2.86 -43.42 -32.77
C ASP A 366 1.78 -44.44 -33.16
N ASN A 367 0.76 -43.91 -33.84
CA ASN A 367 -0.01 -44.55 -34.90
C ASN A 367 -0.96 -45.70 -34.53
N ILE A 368 -2.26 -45.51 -34.83
CA ILE A 368 -2.86 -46.06 -36.06
C ILE A 368 -4.23 -45.41 -36.33
N ARG A 369 -4.36 -44.97 -37.58
CA ARG A 369 -5.54 -44.47 -38.30
C ARG A 369 -6.76 -45.39 -38.19
N ARG A 370 -7.97 -44.82 -38.19
CA ARG A 370 -8.89 -44.79 -39.36
C ARG A 370 -10.30 -44.32 -38.97
N TYR A 371 -10.85 -43.52 -39.88
CA TYR A 371 -12.27 -43.27 -40.11
C TYR A 371 -13.05 -44.58 -40.29
N GLU A 372 -14.32 -44.60 -39.86
CA GLU A 372 -15.53 -44.90 -40.65
C GLU A 372 -16.67 -45.40 -39.73
N ASP A 373 -17.80 -44.68 -39.81
CA ASP A 373 -19.20 -45.13 -39.84
C ASP A 373 -19.72 -46.19 -38.85
N GLU A 374 -20.56 -45.75 -37.88
CA GLU A 374 -22.00 -46.05 -37.74
C GLU A 374 -22.56 -45.54 -36.41
#